data_AF-A0A5E4HV85-F1
#
_entry.id   AF-A0A5E4HV85-F1
#
_cell.length_a   1.000
_cell.length_b   1.000
_cell.length_c   1.000
_cell.angle_alpha   90.00
_cell.angle_beta   90.00
_cell.angle_gamma   90.00
#
_symmetry.space_group_name_H-M   'P 1'
#
loop_
_entity.id
_entity.type
_entity.pdbx_description
1 polymer ?
#
loop_
_entity_poly.entity_id
_entity_poly.type
_entity_poly.pdbx_seq_one_letter_code
_entity_poly.pdbx_strand_id
1 'polypeptide(L)'
;MSDHERILRISKTRFGWAGTKDKSAITKQKICLWDITEDDLARVHLKDIEFKPIGRSNKKVSLGDLWGNRFKITIRNIDLSEQETLERVTSITHELEKGIPNFFGVQRFGENRPVTHVVGEAILRGDIKEASLTYIAKAYPEENEAIRKARQFVWDTADFKEGVKIYSLHLQFERAMMSHLIAHPDDHAGAFRALSPKLMAMFLHAYQSYIFNLILSRRIGSGMSIK
;
A
#
# COMPACT_ATOMS: atom_id res chain seq x y z
N MET A 1 19.04 -0.99 -5.87
CA MET A 1 18.88 -0.54 -7.28
C MET A 1 17.67 -1.25 -7.85
N SER A 2 16.75 -0.53 -8.51
CA SER A 2 15.59 -1.17 -9.16
C SER A 2 15.99 -1.69 -10.55
N ASP A 3 15.36 -2.75 -11.04
CA ASP A 3 15.70 -3.39 -12.33
C ASP A 3 15.82 -2.41 -13.50
N HIS A 4 14.99 -1.36 -13.53
CA HIS A 4 15.01 -0.32 -14.56
C HIS A 4 16.35 0.43 -14.70
N GLU A 5 17.12 0.60 -13.61
CA GLU A 5 18.42 1.29 -13.60
C GLU A 5 19.52 0.43 -14.26
N ARG A 6 19.45 -0.90 -14.11
CA ARG A 6 20.45 -1.83 -14.68
C ARG A 6 20.28 -2.01 -16.18
N ILE A 7 19.04 -2.01 -16.66
CA ILE A 7 18.73 -2.40 -18.04
C ILE A 7 18.86 -1.24 -19.02
N LEU A 8 18.39 -0.05 -18.67
CA LEU A 8 18.44 1.11 -19.57
C LEU A 8 19.65 2.02 -19.33
N ARG A 9 20.43 1.78 -18.26
CA ARG A 9 21.52 2.66 -17.80
C ARG A 9 21.11 4.14 -17.66
N ILE A 10 19.83 4.42 -17.47
CA ILE A 10 19.31 5.78 -17.30
C ILE A 10 18.88 6.03 -15.86
N SER A 11 19.08 7.26 -15.41
CA SER A 11 18.63 7.72 -14.10
C SER A 11 17.12 7.57 -13.94
N LYS A 12 16.69 7.15 -12.74
CA LYS A 12 15.27 7.16 -12.32
C LYS A 12 14.56 8.49 -12.58
N THR A 13 15.27 9.61 -12.52
CA THR A 13 14.69 10.95 -12.73
C THR A 13 14.15 11.15 -14.14
N ARG A 14 14.61 10.36 -15.12
CA ARG A 14 14.16 10.41 -16.51
C ARG A 14 12.85 9.67 -16.76
N PHE A 15 12.43 8.83 -15.82
CA PHE A 15 11.13 8.19 -15.88
C PHE A 15 10.04 9.12 -15.35
N GLY A 16 8.91 9.13 -16.04
CA GLY A 16 7.66 9.70 -15.59
C GLY A 16 6.51 8.71 -15.83
N TRP A 17 5.58 8.63 -14.89
CA TRP A 17 4.37 7.81 -15.02
C TRP A 17 3.25 8.42 -14.19
N ALA A 18 2.01 8.13 -14.58
CA ALA A 18 0.84 8.79 -13.99
C ALA A 18 0.38 8.16 -12.67
N GLY A 19 0.71 6.89 -12.43
CA GLY A 19 0.40 6.18 -11.20
C GLY A 19 0.90 4.74 -11.25
N THR A 20 1.09 4.12 -10.09
CA THR A 20 1.48 2.70 -9.99
C THR A 20 0.31 1.80 -10.35
N LYS A 21 0.60 0.63 -10.92
CA LYS A 21 -0.38 -0.43 -11.23
C LYS A 21 -0.08 -1.66 -10.39
N ASP A 22 -1.04 -2.58 -10.32
CA ASP A 22 -0.91 -3.81 -9.55
C ASP A 22 0.23 -4.69 -10.09
N LYS A 23 1.02 -5.26 -9.18
CA LYS A 23 2.14 -6.14 -9.52
C LYS A 23 1.66 -7.47 -10.10
N SER A 24 0.57 -8.00 -9.57
CA SER A 24 0.01 -9.31 -9.94
C SER A 24 -1.13 -9.14 -10.96
N ALA A 25 -0.85 -8.49 -12.09
CA ALA A 25 -1.81 -8.27 -13.17
C ALA A 25 -1.10 -8.03 -14.51
N ILE A 26 -1.81 -8.24 -15.62
CA ILE A 26 -1.39 -7.72 -16.93
C ILE A 26 -1.83 -6.26 -17.01
N THR A 27 -0.86 -5.34 -17.04
CA THR A 27 -1.14 -3.90 -16.99
C THR A 27 -0.61 -3.17 -18.21
N LYS A 28 -1.32 -2.12 -18.61
CA LYS A 28 -0.91 -1.22 -19.68
C LYS A 28 -0.98 0.22 -19.17
N GLN A 29 0.12 0.94 -19.26
CA GLN A 29 0.19 2.34 -18.82
C GLN A 29 1.08 3.18 -19.74
N LYS A 30 0.85 4.49 -19.73
CA LYS A 30 1.72 5.45 -20.41
C LYS A 30 2.86 5.81 -19.45
N ILE A 31 4.07 5.75 -19.97
CA ILE A 31 5.27 6.25 -19.31
C ILE A 31 5.94 7.29 -20.21
N CYS A 32 6.75 8.14 -19.62
CA CYS A 32 7.61 9.09 -20.32
C CYS A 32 9.07 8.74 -19.99
N LEU A 33 9.89 8.62 -21.04
CA LEU A 33 11.33 8.42 -20.95
C LEU A 33 12.00 9.63 -21.61
N TRP A 34 12.70 10.43 -20.80
CA TRP A 34 13.37 11.61 -21.31
C TRP A 34 14.67 11.25 -22.02
N ASP A 35 14.87 11.87 -23.19
CA ASP A 35 16.11 11.84 -23.98
C ASP A 35 16.62 10.40 -24.20
N ILE A 36 15.69 9.59 -24.70
CA ILE A 36 15.87 8.22 -25.19
C ILE A 36 15.32 8.17 -26.62
N THR A 37 16.05 7.51 -27.51
CA THR A 37 15.60 7.27 -28.90
C THR A 37 14.77 5.99 -28.99
N GLU A 38 14.02 5.83 -30.07
CA GLU A 38 13.28 4.59 -30.31
C GLU A 38 14.23 3.39 -30.52
N ASP A 39 15.39 3.62 -31.14
CA ASP A 39 16.43 2.60 -31.31
C ASP A 39 17.04 2.15 -29.98
N ASP A 40 17.23 3.07 -29.03
CA ASP A 40 17.65 2.71 -27.66
C ASP A 40 16.63 1.80 -26.98
N LEU A 41 15.34 2.10 -27.16
CA LEU A 41 14.25 1.32 -26.57
C LEU A 41 14.10 -0.04 -27.24
N ALA A 42 14.31 -0.12 -28.56
CA ALA A 42 14.26 -1.38 -29.32
C ALA A 42 15.33 -2.38 -28.86
N ARG A 43 16.47 -1.90 -28.35
CA ARG A 43 17.54 -2.74 -27.77
C ARG A 43 17.21 -3.30 -26.38
N VAL A 44 16.11 -2.86 -25.77
CA VAL A 44 15.77 -3.25 -24.40
C VAL A 44 14.83 -4.44 -24.44
N HIS A 45 15.30 -5.55 -23.90
CA HIS A 45 14.53 -6.78 -23.77
C HIS A 45 14.42 -7.16 -22.31
N LEU A 46 13.17 -7.17 -21.83
CA LEU A 46 12.81 -7.49 -20.48
C LEU A 46 11.76 -8.57 -20.50
N LYS A 47 11.98 -9.62 -19.69
CA LYS A 47 10.96 -10.64 -19.49
C LYS A 47 9.68 -9.98 -18.95
N ASP A 48 8.54 -10.34 -19.53
CA ASP A 48 7.20 -9.89 -19.14
C ASP A 48 6.93 -8.37 -19.29
N ILE A 49 7.79 -7.63 -20.00
CA ILE A 49 7.63 -6.19 -20.25
C ILE A 49 7.80 -5.90 -21.74
N GLU A 50 6.82 -5.20 -22.31
CA GLU A 50 6.85 -4.72 -23.70
C GLU A 50 6.81 -3.18 -23.71
N PHE A 51 7.68 -2.58 -24.52
CA PHE A 51 7.65 -1.14 -24.79
C PHE A 51 7.15 -0.88 -26.20
N LYS A 52 6.16 0.01 -26.32
CA LYS A 52 5.65 0.50 -27.61
C LYS A 52 5.75 2.03 -27.66
N PRO A 53 6.63 2.60 -28.51
CA PRO A 53 6.62 4.03 -28.78
C PRO A 53 5.24 4.48 -29.29
N ILE A 54 4.72 5.56 -28.71
CA ILE A 54 3.43 6.14 -29.12
C ILE A 54 3.54 7.59 -29.60
N GLY A 55 4.72 8.22 -29.43
CA GLY A 55 4.97 9.60 -29.79
C GLY A 55 5.96 10.28 -28.83
N ARG A 56 6.30 11.53 -29.15
CA ARG A 56 7.19 12.39 -28.36
C ARG A 56 6.41 13.56 -27.78
N SER A 57 6.86 14.06 -26.64
CA SER A 57 6.28 15.24 -25.99
C SER A 57 7.36 16.03 -25.28
N ASN A 58 7.15 17.34 -25.12
CA ASN A 58 7.94 18.21 -24.28
C ASN A 58 7.39 18.31 -22.83
N LYS A 59 6.34 17.55 -22.50
CA LYS A 59 5.76 17.47 -21.15
C LYS A 59 6.07 16.14 -20.50
N LYS A 60 6.48 16.18 -19.23
CA LYS A 60 6.71 14.98 -18.42
C LYS A 60 5.37 14.45 -17.93
N VAL A 61 5.18 13.14 -18.00
CA VAL A 61 4.07 12.46 -17.32
C VAL A 61 4.38 12.41 -15.82
N SER A 62 3.49 12.98 -15.02
CA SER A 62 3.60 13.15 -13.58
C SER A 62 2.49 12.39 -12.85
N LEU A 63 2.69 12.13 -11.56
CA LEU A 63 1.70 11.45 -10.73
C LEU A 63 0.38 12.23 -10.75
N GLY A 64 -0.72 11.55 -11.12
CA GLY A 64 -2.03 12.18 -11.29
C GLY A 64 -2.42 12.47 -12.75
N ASP A 65 -1.51 12.33 -13.71
CA ASP A 65 -1.78 12.53 -15.15
C ASP A 65 -2.57 11.37 -15.80
N LEU A 66 -3.64 10.91 -15.13
CA LEU A 66 -4.59 9.93 -15.63
C LEU A 66 -6.00 10.24 -15.15
N TRP A 67 -6.99 9.95 -15.98
CA TRP A 67 -8.39 10.04 -15.56
C TRP A 67 -8.80 8.84 -14.68
N GLY A 68 -8.28 7.65 -15.00
CA GLY A 68 -8.62 6.42 -14.28
C GLY A 68 -8.04 5.18 -14.94
N ASN A 69 -8.53 4.02 -14.52
CA ASN A 69 -8.11 2.72 -15.03
C ASN A 69 -9.32 1.96 -15.57
N ARG A 70 -9.12 1.23 -16.67
CA ARG A 70 -10.10 0.26 -17.18
C ARG A 70 -9.66 -1.12 -16.73
N PHE A 71 -10.55 -1.82 -16.02
CA PHE A 71 -10.28 -3.17 -15.52
C PHE A 71 -11.01 -4.21 -16.36
N LYS A 72 -10.35 -5.35 -16.58
CA LYS A 72 -10.95 -6.60 -17.05
C LYS A 72 -10.55 -7.68 -16.06
N ILE A 73 -11.50 -8.12 -15.25
CA ILE A 73 -11.27 -9.08 -14.16
C ILE A 73 -11.98 -10.38 -14.51
N THR A 74 -11.31 -11.51 -14.30
CA THR A 74 -11.90 -12.84 -14.44
C THR A 74 -12.02 -13.46 -13.06
N ILE A 75 -13.24 -13.65 -12.58
CA ILE A 75 -13.55 -14.36 -11.35
C ILE A 75 -13.62 -15.86 -11.70
N ARG A 76 -12.97 -16.71 -10.89
CA ARG A 76 -12.87 -18.17 -11.10
C ARG A 76 -13.39 -18.91 -9.86
N ASN A 77 -13.62 -20.21 -10.01
CA ASN A 77 -14.07 -21.11 -8.92
C ASN A 77 -15.38 -20.61 -8.29
N ILE A 78 -16.37 -20.32 -9.13
CA ILE A 78 -17.70 -19.89 -8.69
C ILE A 78 -18.51 -21.14 -8.35
N ASP A 79 -18.91 -21.27 -7.09
CA ASP A 79 -19.69 -22.38 -6.57
C ASP A 79 -21.21 -22.13 -6.73
N LEU A 80 -21.62 -21.83 -7.96
CA LEU A 80 -23.01 -21.57 -8.36
C LEU A 80 -23.21 -22.11 -9.78
N SER A 81 -24.47 -22.38 -10.15
CA SER A 81 -24.79 -22.68 -11.54
C SER A 81 -24.53 -21.46 -12.44
N GLU A 82 -24.34 -21.68 -13.74
CA GLU A 82 -24.18 -20.60 -14.71
C GLU A 82 -25.38 -19.63 -14.70
N GLN A 83 -26.59 -20.20 -14.62
CA GLN A 83 -27.82 -19.43 -14.55
C GLN A 83 -27.84 -18.53 -13.30
N GLU A 84 -27.62 -19.09 -12.12
CA GLU A 84 -27.62 -18.32 -10.87
C GLU A 84 -26.51 -17.27 -10.84
N THR A 85 -25.34 -17.59 -11.41
CA THR A 85 -24.24 -16.65 -11.56
C THR A 85 -24.65 -15.45 -12.41
N LEU A 86 -25.28 -15.70 -13.57
CA LEU A 86 -25.72 -14.64 -14.47
C LEU A 86 -26.80 -13.76 -13.84
N GLU A 87 -27.77 -14.36 -13.14
CA GLU A 87 -28.81 -13.64 -12.42
C GLU A 87 -28.21 -12.71 -11.36
N ARG A 88 -27.26 -13.22 -10.54
CA ARG A 88 -26.55 -12.39 -9.54
C ARG A 88 -25.75 -11.27 -10.17
N VAL A 89 -25.01 -11.54 -11.25
CA VAL A 89 -24.21 -10.51 -11.94
C VAL A 89 -25.12 -9.41 -12.50
N THR A 90 -26.25 -9.77 -13.10
CA THR A 90 -27.22 -8.78 -13.61
C THR A 90 -27.80 -7.94 -12.47
N SER A 91 -28.21 -8.58 -11.36
CA SER A 91 -28.75 -7.87 -10.18
C SER A 91 -27.73 -6.90 -9.60
N ILE A 92 -26.50 -7.36 -9.35
CA ILE A 92 -25.41 -6.52 -8.84
C ILE A 92 -25.15 -5.37 -9.82
N THR A 93 -25.01 -5.66 -11.11
CA THR A 93 -24.73 -4.62 -12.12
C THR A 93 -25.77 -3.51 -12.09
N HIS A 94 -27.05 -3.87 -11.98
CA HIS A 94 -28.15 -2.90 -11.86
C HIS A 94 -28.06 -2.07 -10.57
N GLU A 95 -27.71 -2.69 -9.43
CA GLU A 95 -27.47 -1.96 -8.17
C GLU A 95 -26.33 -0.95 -8.30
N LEU A 96 -25.24 -1.34 -8.97
CA LEU A 96 -24.05 -0.51 -9.15
C LEU A 96 -24.28 0.68 -10.11
N GLU A 97 -25.37 0.72 -10.89
CA GLU A 97 -25.77 1.92 -11.67
C GLU A 97 -26.01 3.14 -10.77
N LYS A 98 -26.33 2.90 -9.49
CA LYS A 98 -26.46 3.95 -8.47
C LYS A 98 -25.10 4.46 -7.97
N GLY A 99 -24.01 3.85 -8.41
CA GLY A 99 -22.66 4.08 -7.93
C GLY A 99 -22.25 3.09 -6.84
N ILE A 100 -20.96 3.07 -6.54
CA ILE A 100 -20.38 2.18 -5.53
C ILE A 100 -19.87 3.04 -4.37
N PRO A 101 -20.13 2.67 -3.11
CA PRO A 101 -19.47 3.28 -1.96
C PRO A 101 -17.95 3.23 -2.12
N ASN A 102 -17.30 4.39 -2.13
CA ASN A 102 -15.85 4.50 -2.35
C ASN A 102 -15.05 4.24 -1.07
N PHE A 103 -15.16 3.03 -0.51
CA PHE A 103 -14.40 2.63 0.68
C PHE A 103 -12.90 2.56 0.40
N PHE A 104 -12.10 2.89 1.41
CA PHE A 104 -10.69 2.51 1.42
C PHE A 104 -10.57 1.01 1.74
N GLY A 105 -9.94 0.25 0.84
CA GLY A 105 -9.71 -1.19 1.02
C GLY A 105 -8.67 -1.52 2.08
N VAL A 106 -8.58 -2.81 2.44
CA VAL A 106 -7.67 -3.33 3.49
C VAL A 106 -6.21 -3.01 3.24
N GLN A 107 -5.79 -2.88 1.97
CA GLN A 107 -4.42 -2.52 1.60
C GLN A 107 -4.02 -1.15 2.14
N ARG A 108 -4.98 -0.22 2.33
CA ARG A 108 -4.73 1.09 2.96
C ARG A 108 -4.30 0.97 4.42
N PHE A 109 -4.75 -0.09 5.08
CA PHE A 109 -4.52 -0.34 6.49
C PHE A 109 -3.35 -1.30 6.75
N GLY A 110 -2.93 -2.02 5.71
CA GLY A 110 -1.98 -3.12 5.74
C GLY A 110 -2.73 -4.45 5.56
N GLU A 111 -2.49 -5.15 4.46
CA GLU A 111 -3.28 -6.32 4.05
C GLU A 111 -3.20 -7.48 5.06
N ASN A 112 -2.00 -7.99 5.32
CA ASN A 112 -1.77 -9.06 6.32
C ASN A 112 -1.63 -8.51 7.74
N ARG A 113 -1.56 -7.19 7.89
CA ARG A 113 -1.30 -6.52 9.17
C ARG A 113 -2.01 -5.16 9.19
N PRO A 114 -3.34 -5.12 9.40
CA PRO A 114 -4.14 -3.91 9.37
C PRO A 114 -3.90 -3.06 10.63
N VAL A 115 -2.74 -2.42 10.69
CA VAL A 115 -2.21 -1.73 11.89
C VAL A 115 -2.08 -0.22 11.71
N THR A 116 -2.03 0.28 10.46
CA THR A 116 -1.62 1.67 10.21
C THR A 116 -2.62 2.68 10.77
N HIS A 117 -3.92 2.38 10.74
CA HIS A 117 -4.97 3.21 11.34
C HIS A 117 -4.96 3.16 12.87
N VAL A 118 -4.64 2.01 13.47
CA VAL A 118 -4.52 1.86 14.93
C VAL A 118 -3.37 2.71 15.47
N VAL A 119 -2.22 2.69 14.77
CA VAL A 119 -1.07 3.55 15.09
C VAL A 119 -1.43 5.01 14.91
N GLY A 120 -2.10 5.37 13.81
CA GLY A 120 -2.54 6.74 13.56
C GLY A 120 -3.51 7.27 14.63
N GLU A 121 -4.41 6.42 15.11
CA GLU A 121 -5.33 6.72 16.20
C GLU A 121 -4.58 7.03 17.50
N ALA A 122 -3.67 6.14 17.92
CA ALA A 122 -2.88 6.32 19.14
C ALA A 122 -2.03 7.61 19.09
N ILE A 123 -1.43 7.92 17.92
CA ILE A 123 -0.71 9.19 17.70
C ILE A 123 -1.63 10.39 17.95
N LEU A 124 -2.85 10.38 17.41
CA LEU A 124 -3.79 11.50 17.54
C LEU A 124 -4.36 11.66 18.95
N ARG A 125 -4.46 10.58 19.72
CA ARG A 125 -4.81 10.65 21.15
C ARG A 125 -3.66 11.16 22.02
N GLY A 126 -2.45 11.27 21.47
CA GLY A 126 -1.24 11.64 22.21
C GLY A 126 -0.56 10.46 22.91
N ASP A 127 -1.04 9.23 22.74
CA ASP A 127 -0.40 8.04 23.29
C ASP A 127 0.69 7.51 22.35
N ILE A 128 1.81 8.24 22.35
CA ILE A 128 2.96 7.93 21.46
C ILE A 128 3.62 6.60 21.85
N LYS A 129 3.56 6.24 23.14
CA LYS A 129 4.08 4.97 23.63
C LYS A 129 3.26 3.81 23.06
N GLU A 130 1.94 3.84 23.22
CA GLU A 130 1.03 2.85 22.61
C GLU A 130 1.22 2.77 21.10
N ALA A 131 1.31 3.93 20.41
CA ALA A 131 1.50 3.97 18.97
C ALA A 131 2.77 3.25 18.53
N SER A 132 3.89 3.52 19.20
CA SER A 132 5.18 2.93 18.85
C SER A 132 5.22 1.43 19.15
N LEU A 133 4.74 1.00 20.32
CA LEU A 133 4.68 -0.42 20.70
C LEU A 133 3.73 -1.19 19.79
N THR A 134 2.60 -0.60 19.44
CA THR A 134 1.65 -1.16 18.47
C THR A 134 2.34 -1.36 17.13
N TYR A 135 3.04 -0.37 16.61
CA TYR A 135 3.71 -0.50 15.32
C TYR A 135 4.85 -1.53 15.35
N ILE A 136 5.65 -1.55 16.41
CA ILE A 136 6.79 -2.47 16.57
C ILE A 136 6.33 -3.91 16.80
N ALA A 137 5.40 -4.14 17.72
CA ALA A 137 5.24 -5.44 18.36
C ALA A 137 3.82 -6.04 18.31
N LYS A 138 2.78 -5.28 17.92
CA LYS A 138 1.43 -5.86 17.80
C LYS A 138 1.40 -6.89 16.65
N ALA A 139 1.14 -8.14 16.99
CA ALA A 139 1.10 -9.25 16.05
C ALA A 139 -0.32 -9.49 15.50
N TYR A 140 -0.42 -9.95 14.26
CA TYR A 140 -1.69 -10.28 13.60
C TYR A 140 -1.74 -11.75 13.16
N PRO A 141 -2.92 -12.38 13.15
CA PRO A 141 -3.07 -13.80 12.79
C PRO A 141 -2.57 -14.14 11.38
N GLU A 142 -2.75 -13.24 10.43
CA GLU A 142 -2.44 -13.39 9.00
C GLU A 142 -0.95 -13.19 8.70
N GLU A 143 -0.15 -12.76 9.68
CA GLU A 143 1.30 -12.67 9.55
C GLU A 143 1.95 -14.08 9.52
N ASN A 144 3.12 -14.17 8.89
CA ASN A 144 3.94 -15.37 8.94
C ASN A 144 4.24 -15.74 10.41
N GLU A 145 4.19 -17.04 10.73
CA GLU A 145 4.33 -17.53 12.10
C GLU A 145 5.63 -17.06 12.78
N ALA A 146 6.76 -17.03 12.06
CA ALA A 146 8.03 -16.59 12.62
C ALA A 146 8.00 -15.10 13.00
N ILE A 147 7.40 -14.26 12.15
CA ILE A 147 7.22 -12.83 12.42
C ILE A 147 6.27 -12.63 13.60
N ARG A 148 5.16 -13.37 13.63
CA ARG A 148 4.16 -13.31 14.70
C ARG A 148 4.79 -13.64 16.06
N LYS A 149 5.58 -14.72 16.15
CA LYS A 149 6.30 -15.10 17.38
C LYS A 149 7.32 -14.04 17.80
N ALA A 150 8.10 -13.50 16.86
CA ALA A 150 9.07 -12.44 17.14
C ALA A 150 8.40 -11.17 17.68
N ARG A 151 7.28 -10.76 17.08
CA ARG A 151 6.47 -9.62 17.54
C ARG A 151 5.88 -9.86 18.93
N GLN A 152 5.31 -11.04 19.16
CA GLN A 152 4.75 -11.42 20.45
C GLN A 152 5.82 -11.38 21.56
N PHE A 153 7.02 -11.91 21.29
CA PHE A 153 8.14 -11.82 22.23
C PHE A 153 8.44 -10.37 22.62
N VAL A 154 8.54 -9.45 21.66
CA VAL A 154 8.80 -8.03 21.95
C VAL A 154 7.62 -7.38 22.67
N TRP A 155 6.38 -7.79 22.37
CA TRP A 155 5.18 -7.30 23.02
C TRP A 155 5.14 -7.66 24.52
N ASP A 156 5.50 -8.90 24.85
CA ASP A 156 5.42 -9.42 26.22
C ASP A 156 6.62 -8.98 27.09
N THR A 157 7.80 -8.85 26.49
CA THR A 157 9.05 -8.62 27.24
C THR A 157 9.54 -7.18 27.19
N ALA A 158 9.12 -6.40 26.19
CA ALA A 158 9.72 -5.12 25.83
C ALA A 158 11.25 -5.18 25.60
N ASP A 159 11.82 -6.36 25.35
CA ASP A 159 13.25 -6.52 25.06
C ASP A 159 13.55 -6.15 23.60
N PHE A 160 13.79 -4.85 23.38
CA PHE A 160 14.16 -4.33 22.06
C PHE A 160 15.53 -4.81 21.59
N LYS A 161 16.46 -5.12 22.51
CA LYS A 161 17.82 -5.57 22.15
C LYS A 161 17.75 -6.94 21.49
N GLU A 162 16.99 -7.86 22.07
CA GLU A 162 16.76 -9.17 21.47
C GLU A 162 15.79 -9.07 20.28
N GLY A 163 14.78 -8.20 20.36
CA GLY A 163 13.88 -7.85 19.26
C GLY A 163 14.60 -7.52 17.95
N VAL A 164 15.62 -6.65 18.00
CA VAL A 164 16.44 -6.31 16.81
C VAL A 164 17.23 -7.49 16.26
N LYS A 165 17.54 -8.52 17.05
CA LYS A 165 18.23 -9.72 16.55
C LYS A 165 17.26 -10.69 15.88
N ILE A 166 16.11 -10.93 16.51
CA ILE A 166 15.11 -11.90 16.02
C ILE A 166 14.26 -11.36 14.86
N TYR A 167 14.06 -10.03 14.77
CA TYR A 167 13.30 -9.43 13.67
C TYR A 167 14.07 -9.58 12.36
N SER A 168 13.40 -10.13 11.34
CA SER A 168 14.00 -10.27 10.02
C SER A 168 14.40 -8.92 9.40
N LEU A 169 15.43 -8.93 8.54
CA LEU A 169 15.99 -7.73 7.90
C LEU A 169 14.97 -6.94 7.05
N HIS A 170 13.88 -7.57 6.62
CA HIS A 170 12.82 -6.88 5.88
C HIS A 170 11.95 -5.96 6.77
N LEU A 171 11.97 -6.13 8.09
CA LEU A 171 11.27 -5.29 9.09
C LEU A 171 12.10 -4.07 9.48
N GLN A 172 12.57 -3.35 8.47
CA GLN A 172 13.57 -2.27 8.60
C GLN A 172 13.07 -1.12 9.48
N PHE A 173 11.78 -0.78 9.39
CA PHE A 173 11.19 0.33 10.14
C PHE A 173 11.08 0.00 11.63
N GLU A 174 10.57 -1.18 11.97
CA GLU A 174 10.48 -1.62 13.36
C GLU A 174 11.86 -1.78 14.00
N ARG A 175 12.82 -2.34 13.24
CA ARG A 175 14.22 -2.44 13.69
C ARG A 175 14.84 -1.06 13.95
N ALA A 176 14.58 -0.07 13.10
CA ALA A 176 15.07 1.29 13.29
C ALA A 176 14.48 1.93 14.55
N MET A 177 13.17 1.77 14.78
CA MET A 177 12.52 2.27 15.99
C MET A 177 13.03 1.61 17.26
N MET A 178 13.19 0.27 17.26
CA MET A 178 13.77 -0.45 18.39
C MET A 178 15.21 0.00 18.66
N SER A 179 16.03 0.18 17.61
CA SER A 179 17.41 0.68 17.74
C SER A 179 17.45 2.07 18.40
N HIS A 180 16.51 2.95 18.04
CA HIS A 180 16.37 4.26 18.68
C HIS A 180 16.04 4.12 20.17
N LEU A 181 15.06 3.27 20.52
CA LEU A 181 14.61 3.06 21.91
C LEU A 181 15.67 2.36 22.78
N ILE A 182 16.59 1.61 22.19
CA ILE A 182 17.76 1.05 22.91
C ILE A 182 18.73 2.18 23.31
N ALA A 183 18.97 3.14 22.41
CA ALA A 183 19.88 4.25 22.65
C ALA A 183 19.26 5.35 23.52
N HIS A 184 17.95 5.57 23.37
CA HIS A 184 17.18 6.59 24.07
C HIS A 184 15.92 5.96 24.69
N PRO A 185 16.04 5.35 25.88
CA PRO A 185 14.90 4.76 26.58
C PRO A 185 13.74 5.75 26.72
N ASP A 186 12.52 5.26 26.55
CA ASP A 186 11.25 6.02 26.61
C ASP A 186 11.06 7.16 25.59
N ASP A 187 12.02 7.43 24.69
CA ASP A 187 11.86 8.41 23.60
C ASP A 187 11.08 7.83 22.40
N HIS A 188 9.81 7.49 22.64
CA HIS A 188 8.91 6.94 21.64
C HIS A 188 8.61 7.94 20.51
N ALA A 189 8.63 9.25 20.79
CA ALA A 189 8.49 10.29 19.78
C ALA A 189 9.70 10.32 18.85
N GLY A 190 10.93 10.24 19.39
CA GLY A 190 12.15 10.13 18.60
C GLY A 190 12.22 8.84 17.79
N ALA A 191 11.66 7.73 18.28
CA ALA A 191 11.56 6.49 17.51
C ALA A 191 10.77 6.70 16.21
N PHE A 192 9.67 7.46 16.24
CA PHE A 192 8.95 7.84 15.01
C PHE A 192 9.76 8.79 14.12
N ARG A 193 10.56 9.71 14.68
CA ARG A 193 11.43 10.60 13.90
C ARG A 193 12.57 9.86 13.18
N ALA A 194 12.89 8.64 13.61
CA ALA A 194 13.80 7.77 12.86
C ALA A 194 13.18 7.28 11.52
N LEU A 195 11.86 7.44 11.34
CA LEU A 195 11.15 7.11 10.10
C LEU A 195 11.06 8.33 9.16
N SER A 196 10.85 8.06 7.87
CA SER A 196 10.63 9.15 6.90
C SER A 196 9.34 9.93 7.18
N PRO A 197 9.29 11.25 6.91
CA PRO A 197 8.07 12.06 7.06
C PRO A 197 6.86 11.49 6.31
N LYS A 198 7.09 10.91 5.13
CA LYS A 198 6.05 10.27 4.32
C LYS A 198 5.44 9.05 5.02
N LEU A 199 6.26 8.25 5.71
CA LEU A 199 5.77 7.10 6.47
C LEU A 199 4.99 7.55 7.71
N MET A 200 5.42 8.62 8.39
CA MET A 200 4.65 9.18 9.51
C MET A 200 3.26 9.68 9.06
N ALA A 201 3.20 10.43 7.96
CA ALA A 201 1.93 10.90 7.39
C ALA A 201 0.99 9.75 7.00
N MET A 202 1.54 8.60 6.59
CA MET A 202 0.76 7.42 6.24
C MET A 202 -0.14 6.94 7.38
N PHE A 203 0.33 6.96 8.64
CA PHE A 203 -0.49 6.52 9.79
C PHE A 203 -1.70 7.43 10.00
N LEU A 204 -1.48 8.75 9.93
CA LEU A 204 -2.56 9.74 10.08
C LEU A 204 -3.58 9.61 8.93
N HIS A 205 -3.10 9.47 7.70
CA HIS A 205 -3.98 9.26 6.54
C HIS A 205 -4.75 7.94 6.61
N ALA A 206 -4.15 6.89 7.15
CA ALA A 206 -4.84 5.62 7.38
C ALA A 206 -5.96 5.81 8.41
N TYR A 207 -5.73 6.52 9.51
CA TYR A 207 -6.80 6.76 10.48
C TYR A 207 -7.93 7.65 9.91
N GLN A 208 -7.60 8.66 9.11
CA GLN A 208 -8.60 9.44 8.35
C GLN A 208 -9.42 8.54 7.41
N SER A 209 -8.77 7.63 6.68
CA SER A 209 -9.43 6.63 5.84
C SER A 209 -10.35 5.70 6.64
N TYR A 210 -9.95 5.30 7.85
CA TYR A 210 -10.78 4.49 8.74
C TYR A 210 -12.04 5.23 9.18
N ILE A 211 -11.90 6.48 9.65
CA ILE A 211 -13.04 7.33 10.01
C ILE A 211 -13.98 7.53 8.81
N PHE A 212 -13.42 7.80 7.64
CA PHE A 212 -14.21 7.95 6.41
C PHE A 212 -15.05 6.70 6.13
N ASN A 213 -14.44 5.51 6.21
CA ASN A 213 -15.16 4.25 6.04
C ASN A 213 -16.31 4.12 7.05
N LEU A 214 -16.09 4.43 8.33
CA LEU A 214 -17.13 4.39 9.35
C LEU A 214 -18.29 5.36 9.05
N ILE A 215 -17.98 6.59 8.65
CA ILE A 215 -18.99 7.60 8.28
C ILE A 215 -19.81 7.11 7.08
N LEU A 216 -19.13 6.58 6.06
CA LEU A 216 -19.78 6.06 4.86
C LEU A 216 -20.71 4.89 5.20
N SER A 217 -20.27 3.94 6.02
CA SER A 217 -21.10 2.84 6.51
C SER A 217 -22.33 3.33 7.29
N ARG A 218 -22.17 4.29 8.19
CA ARG A 218 -23.30 4.86 8.96
C ARG A 218 -24.29 5.60 8.06
N ARG A 219 -23.80 6.31 7.04
CA ARG A 219 -24.64 7.01 6.06
C ARG A 219 -25.48 6.02 5.25
N ILE A 220 -24.88 4.94 4.78
CA ILE A 220 -25.58 3.87 4.07
C ILE A 220 -26.60 3.19 4.99
N GLY A 221 -26.19 2.82 6.21
CA GLY A 221 -27.06 2.15 7.18
C GLY A 221 -28.25 2.98 7.66
N SER A 222 -28.21 4.30 7.50
CA SER A 222 -29.34 5.21 7.79
C SER A 222 -30.21 5.52 6.58
N GLY A 223 -29.96 4.86 5.43
CA GLY A 223 -30.73 5.06 4.21
C GLY A 223 -30.47 6.39 3.49
N MET A 224 -29.43 7.14 3.89
CA MET A 224 -29.08 8.41 3.25
C MET A 224 -28.36 8.18 1.92
N SER A 225 -28.66 9.02 0.93
CA SER A 225 -27.99 8.99 -0.38
C SER A 225 -26.48 9.19 -0.27
N ILE A 226 -25.72 8.38 -1.02
CA ILE A 226 -24.26 8.50 -1.19
C ILE A 226 -23.86 9.16 -2.52
N LYS A 227 -24.84 9.60 -3.32
CA LYS A 227 -24.66 10.49 -4.48
C LYS A 227 -24.59 11.94 -4.04
#